data_AF-A0A967LJG2-F1
#
_entry.id   AF-A0A967LJG2-F1
#
_cell.length_a   1.000
_cell.length_b   1.000
_cell.length_c   1.000
_cell.angle_alpha   90.00
_cell.angle_beta   90.00
_cell.angle_gamma   90.00
#
_symmetry.space_group_name_H-M   'P 1'
#
loop_
_entity.id
_entity.type
_entity.pdbx_description
1 polymer ?
#
loop_
_entity_poly.entity_id
_entity_poly.type
_entity_poly.pdbx_seq_one_letter_code
_entity_poly.pdbx_strand_id
1 'polypeptide(L)'
;MTAARLATDRVVDRLGHVAVVRTGAALAAVSLALALLAGTWWAGLAGFFLVGVGAAAGFPALFHAAGHRPGVRPADGIALISWSGRAGFLIAPPLVGVFADAVSLAWAVGLGAVAAACVAAGARAGLRP
;
A
#
# COMPACT_ATOMS: atom_id res chain seq x y z
N MET A 1 -15.84 -8.46 9.60
CA MET A 1 -14.55 -9.18 9.47
C MET A 1 -14.63 -10.31 8.45
N THR A 2 -15.55 -11.26 8.59
CA THR A 2 -15.74 -12.36 7.61
C THR A 2 -16.10 -11.89 6.20
N ALA A 3 -17.07 -10.97 6.07
CA ALA A 3 -17.47 -10.45 4.75
C ALA A 3 -16.32 -9.73 4.01
N ALA A 4 -15.55 -8.91 4.73
CA ALA A 4 -14.39 -8.21 4.17
C ALA A 4 -13.31 -9.20 3.70
N ARG A 5 -13.01 -10.23 4.50
CA ARG A 5 -12.04 -11.27 4.16
C ARG A 5 -12.48 -12.09 2.95
N LEU A 6 -13.75 -12.51 2.90
CA LEU A 6 -14.31 -13.21 1.74
C LEU A 6 -14.28 -12.34 0.47
N ALA A 7 -14.50 -11.04 0.60
CA ALA A 7 -14.40 -10.12 -0.53
C ALA A 7 -12.95 -10.01 -1.03
N THR A 8 -11.98 -9.83 -0.13
CA THR A 8 -10.56 -9.73 -0.51
C THR A 8 -10.01 -11.03 -1.05
N ASP A 9 -10.38 -12.18 -0.47
CA ASP A 9 -9.90 -13.50 -0.91
C ASP A 9 -10.38 -13.78 -2.34
N ARG A 10 -11.66 -13.53 -2.64
CA ARG A 10 -12.19 -13.66 -4.02
C ARG A 10 -11.47 -12.75 -5.03
N VAL A 11 -11.08 -11.56 -4.61
CA VAL A 11 -10.34 -10.61 -5.48
C VAL A 11 -8.94 -11.15 -5.75
N VAL A 12 -8.26 -11.70 -4.74
CA VAL A 12 -6.96 -12.34 -4.86
C VAL A 12 -7.03 -13.60 -5.74
N ASP A 13 -8.04 -14.43 -5.56
CA ASP A 13 -8.22 -15.65 -6.37
C ASP A 13 -8.42 -15.34 -7.86
N ARG A 14 -9.10 -14.23 -8.18
CA ARG A 14 -9.37 -13.82 -9.56
C ARG A 14 -8.23 -13.08 -10.24
N LEU A 15 -7.53 -12.21 -9.51
CA LEU A 15 -6.52 -11.32 -10.08
C LEU A 15 -5.08 -11.83 -9.85
N GLY A 16 -4.87 -12.67 -8.83
CA GLY A 16 -3.57 -13.10 -8.34
C GLY A 16 -2.90 -12.06 -7.43
N HIS A 17 -2.04 -12.53 -6.54
CA HIS A 17 -1.37 -11.71 -5.51
C HIS A 17 -0.65 -10.48 -6.09
N VAL A 18 0.05 -10.66 -7.21
CA VAL A 18 0.83 -9.58 -7.85
C VAL A 18 -0.05 -8.48 -8.40
N ALA A 19 -1.12 -8.86 -9.10
CA ALA A 19 -2.04 -7.89 -9.67
C ALA A 19 -2.76 -7.12 -8.56
N VAL A 20 -3.21 -7.79 -7.50
CA VAL A 20 -3.87 -7.16 -6.35
C VAL A 20 -3.00 -6.10 -5.68
N VAL A 21 -1.73 -6.42 -5.38
CA VAL A 21 -0.80 -5.44 -4.80
C VAL A 21 -0.61 -4.26 -5.74
N ARG A 22 -0.44 -4.53 -7.04
CA ARG A 22 -0.22 -3.47 -8.04
C ARG A 22 -1.42 -2.57 -8.20
N THR A 23 -2.62 -3.13 -8.38
CA THR A 23 -3.86 -2.36 -8.59
C THR A 23 -4.27 -1.63 -7.32
N GLY A 24 -4.08 -2.24 -6.15
CA GLY A 24 -4.32 -1.59 -4.86
C GLY A 24 -3.40 -0.40 -4.63
N ALA A 25 -2.10 -0.54 -4.91
CA ALA A 25 -1.14 0.54 -4.82
C ALA A 25 -1.40 1.65 -5.87
N ALA A 26 -1.77 1.28 -7.10
CA ALA A 26 -2.15 2.26 -8.13
C ALA A 26 -3.42 3.02 -7.73
N LEU A 27 -4.42 2.34 -7.18
CA LEU A 27 -5.64 2.96 -6.67
C LEU A 27 -5.33 3.95 -5.55
N ALA A 28 -4.46 3.57 -4.60
CA ALA A 28 -4.04 4.43 -3.51
C ALA A 28 -3.28 5.68 -4.01
N ALA A 29 -2.40 5.52 -5.00
CA ALA A 29 -1.67 6.64 -5.60
C ALA A 29 -2.62 7.62 -6.29
N VAL A 30 -3.54 7.10 -7.11
CA VAL A 30 -4.51 7.92 -7.87
C VAL A 30 -5.50 8.59 -6.93
N SER A 31 -6.04 7.89 -5.92
CA SER A 31 -7.02 8.47 -5.01
C SER A 31 -6.44 9.60 -4.17
N LEU A 32 -5.22 9.45 -3.67
CA LEU A 32 -4.53 10.51 -2.94
C LEU A 32 -4.17 11.69 -3.85
N ALA A 33 -3.69 11.45 -5.07
CA ALA A 33 -3.41 12.51 -6.02
C ALA A 33 -4.67 13.33 -6.36
N LEU A 34 -5.80 12.65 -6.61
CA LEU A 34 -7.08 13.30 -6.86
C LEU A 34 -7.59 14.07 -5.64
N ALA A 35 -7.44 13.50 -4.43
CA ALA A 35 -7.82 14.18 -3.19
C ALA A 35 -7.04 15.49 -2.98
N LEU A 36 -5.74 15.48 -3.31
CA LEU A 36 -4.90 16.66 -3.24
C LEU A 36 -5.29 17.73 -4.25
N LEU A 37 -5.58 17.34 -5.49
CA LEU A 37 -6.03 18.26 -6.53
C LEU A 37 -7.39 18.87 -6.22
N ALA A 38 -8.29 18.11 -5.59
CA ALA A 38 -9.62 18.59 -5.23
C ALA A 38 -9.59 19.60 -4.06
N GLY A 39 -8.65 19.48 -3.14
CA GLY A 39 -8.46 20.44 -2.04
C GLY A 39 -9.62 20.52 -1.03
N THR A 40 -10.54 19.56 -1.03
CA THR A 40 -11.69 19.51 -0.10
C THR A 40 -11.54 18.38 0.91
N TRP A 41 -12.08 18.58 2.11
CA TRP A 41 -12.03 17.55 3.16
C TRP A 41 -12.81 16.27 2.77
N TRP A 42 -13.91 16.42 2.01
CA TRP A 42 -14.67 15.29 1.47
C TRP A 42 -13.84 14.43 0.52
N ALA A 43 -13.06 15.07 -0.37
CA ALA A 43 -12.15 14.36 -1.26
C ALA A 43 -11.03 13.66 -0.48
N GLY A 44 -10.52 14.28 0.59
CA GLY A 44 -9.60 13.65 1.52
C GLY A 44 -10.17 12.37 2.14
N LEU A 45 -11.38 12.45 2.69
CA LEU A 45 -12.07 11.30 3.31
C LEU A 45 -12.28 10.16 2.31
N ALA A 46 -12.77 10.47 1.10
CA ALA A 46 -12.94 9.49 0.03
C ALA A 46 -11.60 8.91 -0.42
N GLY A 47 -10.56 9.74 -0.54
CA GLY A 47 -9.22 9.34 -0.92
C GLY A 47 -8.62 8.32 0.05
N PHE A 48 -8.67 8.61 1.36
CA PHE A 48 -8.21 7.70 2.41
C PHE A 48 -9.04 6.42 2.49
N PHE A 49 -10.35 6.50 2.28
CA PHE A 49 -11.20 5.30 2.19
C PHE A 49 -10.74 4.39 1.05
N LEU A 50 -10.49 4.94 -0.14
CA LEU A 50 -9.99 4.18 -1.30
C LEU A 50 -8.59 3.61 -1.09
N VAL A 51 -7.71 4.33 -0.38
CA VAL A 51 -6.40 3.78 0.06
C VAL A 51 -6.62 2.55 0.93
N GLY A 52 -7.54 2.61 1.90
CA GLY A 52 -7.90 1.47 2.76
C GLY A 52 -8.41 0.28 1.96
N VAL A 53 -9.28 0.51 0.97
CA VAL A 53 -9.76 -0.53 0.05
C VAL A 53 -8.62 -1.16 -0.74
N GLY A 54 -7.70 -0.35 -1.28
CA GLY A 54 -6.52 -0.85 -2.01
C GLY A 54 -5.55 -1.66 -1.13
N ALA A 55 -5.39 -1.26 0.13
CA ALA A 55 -4.51 -1.93 1.08
C ALA A 55 -5.08 -3.25 1.64
N ALA A 56 -6.41 -3.37 1.72
CA ALA A 56 -7.09 -4.48 2.38
C ALA A 56 -6.66 -5.87 1.89
N ALA A 57 -6.51 -6.04 0.57
CA ALA A 57 -6.04 -7.29 -0.03
C ALA A 57 -4.52 -7.29 -0.28
N GLY A 58 -3.88 -6.12 -0.37
CA GLY A 58 -2.45 -5.99 -0.65
C GLY A 58 -1.57 -6.46 0.51
N PHE A 59 -1.92 -6.10 1.75
CA PHE A 59 -1.15 -6.50 2.93
C PHE A 59 -1.01 -8.03 3.09
N PRO A 60 -2.09 -8.83 3.12
CA PRO A 60 -1.95 -10.29 3.19
C PRO A 60 -1.27 -10.90 1.96
N ALA A 61 -1.45 -10.32 0.77
CA ALA A 61 -0.78 -10.78 -0.45
C ALA A 61 0.75 -10.63 -0.39
N LEU A 62 1.26 -9.55 0.24
CA LEU A 62 2.69 -9.37 0.49
C LEU A 62 3.27 -10.50 1.36
N PHE A 63 2.60 -10.84 2.46
CA PHE A 63 3.00 -11.95 3.33
C PHE A 63 2.95 -13.30 2.62
N HIS A 64 1.92 -13.54 1.82
CA HIS A 64 1.83 -14.74 1.00
C HIS A 64 3.02 -14.85 0.03
N ALA A 65 3.35 -13.77 -0.68
CA ALA A 65 4.46 -13.73 -1.62
C ALA A 65 5.82 -13.94 -0.93
N ALA A 66 6.04 -13.38 0.26
CA ALA A 66 7.24 -13.63 1.05
C ALA A 66 7.38 -15.09 1.49
N GLY A 67 6.27 -15.70 1.93
CA GLY A 67 6.27 -17.08 2.40
C GLY A 67 6.54 -18.12 1.30
N HIS A 68 6.32 -17.77 0.03
CA HIS A 68 6.43 -18.67 -1.12
C HIS A 68 7.56 -18.28 -2.08
N ARG A 69 8.50 -17.42 -1.65
CA ARG A 69 9.59 -16.98 -2.50
C ARG A 69 10.64 -18.10 -2.68
N PRO A 70 10.97 -18.53 -3.92
CA PRO A 70 11.95 -19.57 -4.16
C PRO A 70 13.32 -19.21 -3.57
N GLY A 71 14.00 -20.19 -2.95
CA GLY A 71 15.33 -20.00 -2.38
C GLY A 71 15.37 -19.24 -1.05
N VAL A 72 14.23 -18.85 -0.48
CA VAL A 72 14.13 -18.18 0.83
C VAL A 72 13.28 -19.02 1.78
N ARG A 73 13.72 -19.19 3.03
CA ARG A 73 12.90 -19.90 4.03
C ARG A 73 11.66 -19.04 4.33
N PRO A 74 10.45 -19.63 4.41
CA PRO A 74 9.22 -18.86 4.64
C PRO A 74 9.29 -17.95 5.88
N ALA A 75 9.91 -18.42 6.96
CA ALA A 75 10.10 -17.67 8.19
C ALA A 75 10.93 -16.39 7.97
N ASP A 76 12.01 -16.48 7.20
CA ASP A 76 12.92 -15.36 6.95
C ASP A 76 12.25 -14.31 6.05
N GLY A 77 11.51 -14.75 5.03
CA GLY A 77 10.75 -13.84 4.15
C GLY A 77 9.66 -13.08 4.90
N ILE A 78 8.89 -13.78 5.74
CA ILE A 78 7.85 -13.16 6.57
C ILE A 78 8.46 -12.22 7.62
N ALA A 79 9.58 -12.60 8.23
CA ALA A 79 10.29 -11.76 9.18
C ALA A 79 10.77 -10.46 8.52
N LEU A 80 11.34 -10.55 7.31
CA LEU A 80 11.80 -9.40 6.55
C LEU A 80 10.66 -8.41 6.26
N ILE A 81 9.54 -8.88 5.70
CA ILE A 81 8.37 -8.02 5.44
C ILE A 81 7.83 -7.40 6.73
N SER A 82 7.78 -8.16 7.82
CA SER A 82 7.32 -7.65 9.11
C SER A 82 8.22 -6.53 9.64
N TRP A 83 9.53 -6.69 9.55
CA TRP A 83 10.50 -5.68 9.94
C TRP A 83 10.44 -4.45 9.03
N SER A 84 10.33 -4.64 7.72
CA SER A 84 10.13 -3.53 6.77
C SER A 84 8.85 -2.75 7.08
N GLY A 85 7.76 -3.44 7.41
CA GLY A 85 6.49 -2.81 7.81
C GLY A 85 6.64 -2.00 9.10
N ARG A 86 7.33 -2.54 10.12
CA ARG A 86 7.63 -1.82 11.38
C ARG A 86 8.50 -0.60 11.15
N ALA A 87 9.55 -0.73 10.33
CA ALA A 87 10.42 0.39 9.98
C ALA A 87 9.62 1.49 9.26
N GLY A 88 8.80 1.13 8.27
CA GLY A 88 7.91 2.08 7.59
C GLY A 88 6.94 2.77 8.55
N PHE A 89 6.31 2.02 9.45
CA PHE A 89 5.40 2.57 10.46
C PHE A 89 6.08 3.56 11.41
N LEU A 90 7.34 3.31 11.78
CA LEU A 90 8.11 4.18 12.65
C LEU A 90 8.62 5.44 11.92
N ILE A 91 9.03 5.29 10.67
CA ILE A 91 9.69 6.35 9.87
C ILE A 91 8.65 7.28 9.22
N ALA A 92 7.49 6.77 8.80
CA ALA A 92 6.52 7.53 8.03
C ALA A 92 5.95 8.76 8.77
N PRO A 93 5.49 8.68 10.04
CA PRO A 93 4.92 9.84 10.72
C PRO A 93 5.92 10.99 10.94
N PRO A 94 7.16 10.76 11.40
CA PRO A 94 8.18 11.82 11.48
C PRO A 94 8.50 12.44 10.13
N LEU A 95 8.65 11.63 9.07
CA LEU A 95 8.91 12.14 7.72
C LEU A 95 7.77 13.05 7.23
N VAL A 96 6.52 12.61 7.43
CA VAL A 96 5.33 13.40 7.06
C VAL A 96 5.27 14.69 7.89
N GLY A 97 5.56 14.64 9.19
CA GLY A 97 5.57 15.83 10.06
C GLY A 97 6.59 16.88 9.61
N VAL A 98 7.84 16.46 9.39
CA VAL A 98 8.89 17.38 8.91
C VAL A 98 8.53 18.00 7.55
N PHE A 99 7.95 17.22 6.63
CA PHE A 99 7.49 17.75 5.35
C PHE A 99 6.27 18.67 5.47
N ALA A 100 5.38 18.39 6.43
CA ALA A 100 4.19 19.20 6.67
C ALA A 100 4.58 20.59 7.19
N ASP A 101 5.57 20.65 8.09
CA ASP A 101 6.11 21.90 8.63
C ASP A 101 6.85 22.71 7.56
N ALA A 102 7.55 22.04 6.64
CA ALA A 102 8.35 22.70 5.60
C ALA A 102 7.54 23.21 4.39
N VAL A 103 6.46 22.51 4.00
CA VAL A 103 5.69 22.83 2.78
C VAL A 103 4.22 23.04 3.10
N SER A 104 3.53 21.96 3.48
CA SER A 104 2.14 21.96 3.98
C SER A 104 1.72 20.53 4.27
N LEU A 105 0.72 20.34 5.15
CA LEU A 105 0.14 19.03 5.43
C LEU A 105 -0.41 18.34 4.17
N ALA A 106 -1.05 19.09 3.27
CA ALA A 106 -1.58 18.53 2.01
C ALA A 106 -0.44 17.90 1.19
N TRP A 107 0.63 18.65 0.91
CA TRP A 107 1.76 18.12 0.17
C TRP A 107 2.51 17.01 0.90
N ALA A 108 2.55 17.03 2.24
CA ALA A 108 3.12 15.96 3.04
C ALA A 108 2.35 14.63 2.90
N VAL A 109 1.01 14.67 2.83
CA VAL A 109 0.18 13.49 2.51
C VAL A 109 0.48 12.98 1.08
N GLY A 110 0.91 13.85 0.18
CA GLY A 110 1.38 13.49 -1.16
C GLY A 110 2.57 12.53 -1.18
N LEU A 111 3.39 12.47 -0.11
CA LEU A 111 4.44 11.44 0.02
C LEU A 111 3.84 10.02 -0.01
N GLY A 112 2.65 9.83 0.55
CA GLY A 112 1.93 8.56 0.49
C GLY A 112 1.53 8.19 -0.94
N ALA A 113 1.11 9.18 -1.75
CA ALA A 113 0.78 8.96 -3.16
C ALA A 113 2.01 8.53 -3.96
N VAL A 114 3.16 9.18 -3.72
CA VAL A 114 4.44 8.82 -4.35
C VAL A 114 4.89 7.42 -3.93
N ALA A 115 4.84 7.10 -2.63
CA ALA A 115 5.18 5.77 -2.14
C ALA A 115 4.30 4.68 -2.77
N ALA A 116 2.98 4.92 -2.83
CA ALA A 116 2.04 4.00 -3.48
C ALA A 116 2.33 3.85 -4.99
N ALA A 117 2.68 4.93 -5.69
CA ALA A 117 3.08 4.88 -7.09
C ALA A 117 4.37 4.06 -7.30
N CYS A 118 5.37 4.23 -6.42
CA CYS A 118 6.60 3.44 -6.43
C CYS A 118 6.31 1.94 -6.23
N VAL A 119 5.41 1.58 -5.31
CA VAL A 119 4.99 0.18 -5.12
C VAL A 119 4.27 -0.34 -6.37
N ALA A 120 3.37 0.44 -6.96
CA ALA A 120 2.65 0.05 -8.18
C ALA A 120 3.61 -0.19 -9.36
N ALA A 121 4.65 0.64 -9.50
CA ALA A 121 5.68 0.47 -10.52
C ALA A 121 6.59 -0.74 -10.23
N GLY A 122 7.04 -0.90 -8.99
CA GLY A 122 7.99 -1.93 -8.55
C GLY A 122 7.39 -3.34 -8.46
N ALA A 123 6.07 -3.46 -8.29
CA ALA A 123 5.38 -4.75 -8.18
C ALA A 123 5.64 -5.69 -9.39
N ARG A 124 5.95 -5.13 -10.57
CA ARG A 124 6.27 -5.93 -11.78
C ARG A 124 7.66 -6.57 -11.76
N ALA A 125 8.60 -6.02 -11.00
CA ALA A 125 10.00 -6.46 -10.95
C ALA A 125 10.28 -7.40 -9.77
N GLY A 126 9.63 -7.17 -8.62
CA GLY A 126 9.87 -7.95 -7.40
C GLY A 126 9.05 -9.25 -7.27
N LEU A 127 7.90 -9.33 -7.93
CA LEU A 127 6.92 -10.43 -7.76
C LEU A 127 6.85 -11.38 -8.96
N ARG A 128 7.83 -11.33 -9.87
CA ARG A 128 7.99 -12.39 -10.87
C ARG A 128 8.43 -13.67 -10.15
N PRO A 129 7.76 -14.81 -10.39
CA PRO A 129 8.22 -16.10 -9.89
C PRO A 129 9.60 -16.46 -10.45
#